data_AF-A0A254QIM7-F1
#
_entry.id   AF-A0A254QIM7-F1
#
_cell.length_a   1.000
_cell.length_b   1.000
_cell.length_c   1.000
_cell.angle_alpha   90.00
_cell.angle_beta   90.00
_cell.angle_gamma   90.00
#
_symmetry.space_group_name_H-M   'P 1'
#
loop_
_entity.id
_entity.type
_entity.pdbx_description
1 polymer ?
#
loop_
_entity_poly.entity_id
_entity_poly.type
_entity_poly.pdbx_seq_one_letter_code
_entity_poly.pdbx_strand_id
1 'polypeptide(L)'
;MKIKALIISCLAGILVAGCGAAGQEIDKEASAKAVGNAQMARQIFDAAGGKFEAVSEADKAKLKEAYGGEAGVQKLWASMTNPPIGSGSMPPGAPVPPGGN
;
A
#
# COMPACT_ATOMS: atom_id res chain seq x y z
N MET A 1 -19.16 38.13 0.25
CA MET A 1 -19.08 36.88 1.06
C MET A 1 -20.35 36.07 0.86
N LYS A 2 -20.21 34.73 0.89
CA LYS A 2 -21.22 33.66 1.07
C LYS A 2 -21.77 32.95 -0.19
N ILE A 3 -21.06 31.86 -0.51
CA ILE A 3 -21.53 30.46 -0.70
C ILE A 3 -22.60 30.21 -1.77
N LYS A 4 -22.16 29.69 -2.93
CA LYS A 4 -23.00 28.87 -3.81
C LYS A 4 -22.76 27.41 -3.46
N ALA A 5 -23.70 26.84 -2.70
CA ALA A 5 -23.90 25.40 -2.67
C ALA A 5 -24.71 25.02 -3.91
N LEU A 6 -24.14 24.20 -4.80
CA LEU A 6 -24.97 23.39 -5.69
C LEU A 6 -24.48 21.94 -5.59
N ILE A 7 -25.42 21.14 -5.09
CA ILE A 7 -25.36 19.74 -4.73
C ILE A 7 -24.96 18.94 -5.97
N ILE A 8 -23.80 18.30 -5.88
CA ILE A 8 -23.33 17.31 -6.85
C ILE A 8 -24.22 16.08 -6.72
N SER A 9 -24.83 15.74 -7.84
CA SER A 9 -25.63 14.55 -8.09
C SER A 9 -24.84 13.30 -7.67
N CYS A 10 -25.17 12.76 -6.51
CA CYS A 10 -24.72 11.46 -6.03
C CYS A 10 -25.92 10.52 -6.05
N LEU A 11 -25.61 9.27 -6.41
CA LEU A 11 -26.45 8.06 -6.32
C LEU A 11 -27.44 7.83 -7.48
N ALA A 12 -27.08 6.92 -8.38
CA ALA A 12 -27.60 5.53 -8.30
C ALA A 12 -27.11 4.69 -9.49
N GLY A 13 -26.54 3.52 -9.18
CA GLY A 13 -25.99 2.54 -10.13
C GLY A 13 -24.49 2.42 -9.89
N ILE A 14 -23.93 1.34 -9.34
CA ILE A 14 -24.20 -0.08 -9.63
C ILE A 14 -23.96 -0.90 -8.35
N LEU A 15 -24.88 -1.83 -8.12
CA LEU A 15 -24.86 -2.84 -7.09
C LEU A 15 -24.03 -4.06 -7.57
N VAL A 16 -23.24 -4.61 -6.64
CA VAL A 16 -22.85 -6.03 -6.51
C VAL A 16 -21.50 -6.49 -7.09
N ALA A 17 -20.62 -6.77 -6.11
CA ALA A 17 -19.56 -7.78 -6.04
C ALA A 17 -18.19 -7.53 -6.71
N GLY A 18 -17.18 -7.33 -5.86
CA GLY A 18 -15.76 -7.61 -6.13
C GLY A 18 -14.99 -6.51 -6.85
N CYS A 19 -14.04 -5.88 -6.16
CA CYS A 19 -13.09 -4.94 -6.77
C CYS A 19 -13.73 -3.75 -7.53
N GLY A 20 -14.86 -3.22 -7.03
CA GLY A 20 -15.52 -2.04 -7.58
C GLY A 20 -15.07 -0.77 -6.87
N ALA A 21 -13.97 -0.15 -7.33
CA ALA A 21 -13.81 1.29 -7.22
C ALA A 21 -13.82 1.83 -8.63
N ALA A 22 -14.85 2.63 -8.93
CA ALA A 22 -15.01 3.36 -10.18
C ALA A 22 -13.67 3.90 -10.66
N GLY A 23 -13.37 3.76 -11.96
CA GLY A 23 -12.12 4.21 -12.57
C GLY A 23 -11.81 5.66 -12.19
N GLN A 24 -11.04 5.81 -11.12
CA GLN A 24 -10.27 7.02 -10.90
C GLN A 24 -9.18 6.95 -11.95
N GLU A 25 -8.97 8.04 -12.70
CA GLU A 25 -7.71 8.19 -13.42
C GLU A 25 -6.60 7.92 -12.42
N ILE A 26 -5.92 6.79 -12.60
CA ILE A 26 -4.81 6.41 -11.76
C ILE A 26 -3.76 7.49 -12.01
N ASP A 27 -3.55 8.35 -11.03
CA ASP A 27 -2.43 9.28 -11.03
C ASP A 27 -1.16 8.43 -11.12
N LYS A 28 -0.57 8.41 -12.33
CA LYS A 28 0.58 7.57 -12.65
C LYS A 28 1.79 7.99 -11.82
N GLU A 29 1.89 9.27 -11.45
CA GLU A 29 2.96 9.79 -10.63
C GLU A 29 2.81 9.33 -9.19
N ALA A 30 1.60 9.45 -8.64
CA ALA A 30 1.28 8.93 -7.31
C ALA A 30 1.49 7.41 -7.22
N SER A 31 1.15 6.68 -8.29
CA SER A 31 1.33 5.23 -8.37
C SER A 31 2.79 4.83 -8.47
N ALA A 32 3.58 5.50 -9.31
CA ALA A 32 5.02 5.28 -9.39
C ALA A 32 5.72 5.57 -8.06
N LYS A 33 5.30 6.64 -7.37
CA LYS A 33 5.78 6.98 -6.03
C LYS A 33 5.40 5.92 -5.01
N ALA A 34 4.17 5.41 -5.03
CA ALA A 34 3.72 4.36 -4.13
C ALA A 34 4.51 3.05 -4.35
N VAL A 35 4.77 2.67 -5.60
CA VAL A 35 5.60 1.50 -5.94
C VAL A 35 7.04 1.70 -5.46
N GLY A 36 7.64 2.87 -5.71
CA GLY A 36 8.99 3.18 -5.23
C GLY A 36 9.10 3.13 -3.71
N ASN A 37 8.10 3.68 -3.00
CA ASN A 37 8.04 3.62 -1.55
C ASN A 37 7.92 2.17 -1.03
N ALA A 38 7.08 1.34 -1.67
CA ALA A 38 6.92 -0.06 -1.31
C ALA A 38 8.19 -0.89 -1.56
N GLN A 39 8.89 -0.65 -2.68
CA GLN A 39 10.16 -1.31 -2.98
C GLN A 39 11.25 -0.94 -1.96
N MET A 40 11.36 0.35 -1.65
CA MET A 40 12.28 0.87 -0.63
C MET A 40 11.99 0.27 0.75
N ALA A 41 10.72 0.25 1.17
CA ALA A 41 10.32 -0.37 2.43
C ALA A 41 10.66 -1.86 2.49
N ARG A 42 10.45 -2.59 1.38
CA ARG A 42 10.77 -4.02 1.31
C ARG A 42 12.27 -4.27 1.40
N GLN A 43 13.09 -3.49 0.70
CA GLN A 43 14.55 -3.58 0.80
C GLN A 43 15.05 -3.32 2.22
N ILE A 44 14.50 -2.31 2.90
CA ILE A 44 14.84 -2.00 4.29
C ILE A 44 14.41 -3.16 5.22
N PHE A 45 13.22 -3.70 5.01
CA PHE A 45 12.72 -4.85 5.77
C PHE A 45 13.62 -6.09 5.60
N ASP A 46 13.99 -6.42 4.37
CA ASP A 46 14.84 -7.57 4.07
C ASP A 46 16.27 -7.37 4.61
N ALA A 47 16.84 -6.17 4.47
CA ALA A 47 18.15 -5.83 5.02
C ALA A 47 18.19 -5.90 6.56
N ALA A 48 17.08 -5.54 7.21
CA ALA A 48 16.93 -5.62 8.66
C ALA A 48 16.52 -7.04 9.15
N GLY A 49 16.37 -8.01 8.24
CA GLY A 49 15.90 -9.36 8.57
C GLY A 49 14.51 -9.37 9.22
N GLY A 50 13.66 -8.42 8.84
CA GLY A 50 12.33 -8.20 9.42
C GLY A 50 12.31 -7.54 10.80
N LYS A 51 13.46 -7.24 11.41
CA LYS A 51 13.55 -6.66 12.76
C LYS A 51 13.62 -5.14 12.67
N PHE A 52 12.56 -4.45 13.09
CA PHE A 52 12.53 -2.98 13.03
C PHE A 52 13.65 -2.31 13.84
N GLU A 53 14.12 -2.97 14.91
CA GLU A 53 15.23 -2.50 15.74
C GLU A 53 16.57 -2.48 14.99
N ALA A 54 16.72 -3.32 13.96
CA ALA A 54 17.93 -3.39 13.12
C ALA A 54 17.93 -2.35 11.99
N VAL A 55 16.84 -1.59 11.82
CA VAL A 55 16.76 -0.52 10.82
C VAL A 55 17.57 0.70 11.27
N SER A 56 18.35 1.27 10.36
CA SER A 56 19.12 2.49 10.64
C SER A 56 18.19 3.69 10.94
N GLU A 57 18.65 4.65 11.73
CA GLU A 57 17.88 5.88 12.00
C GLU A 57 17.57 6.66 10.72
N ALA A 58 18.48 6.65 9.74
CA ALA A 58 18.27 7.28 8.44
C ALA A 58 17.13 6.60 7.65
N ASP A 59 17.04 5.27 7.68
CA ASP A 59 16.00 4.54 6.98
C ASP A 59 14.66 4.60 7.73
N LYS A 60 14.67 4.66 9.06
CA LYS A 60 13.47 4.98 9.86
C LYS A 60 12.90 6.35 9.48
N ALA A 61 13.76 7.35 9.25
CA ALA A 61 13.31 8.67 8.82
C ALA A 61 12.66 8.63 7.42
N LYS A 62 13.27 7.94 6.45
CA LYS A 62 12.69 7.75 5.11
C LYS A 62 11.33 7.05 5.16
N LEU A 63 11.21 6.00 5.99
CA LEU A 63 9.95 5.29 6.18
C LEU A 63 8.89 6.21 6.81
N LYS A 64 9.25 7.01 7.82
CA LYS A 64 8.34 7.99 8.43
C LYS A 64 7.87 9.02 7.41
N GLU A 65 8.75 9.54 6.57
CA GLU A 65 8.38 10.48 5.51
C GLU A 65 7.42 9.84 4.49
N ALA A 66 7.72 8.62 4.04
CA ALA A 66 6.94 7.93 3.02
C ALA A 66 5.55 7.45 3.50
N TYR A 67 5.39 7.15 4.79
CA TYR A 67 4.18 6.50 5.32
C TYR A 67 3.41 7.35 6.35
N GLY A 68 3.75 8.63 6.53
CA GLY A 68 2.98 9.53 7.39
C GLY A 68 3.31 9.41 8.88
N GLY A 69 4.60 9.24 9.19
CA GLY A 69 5.13 9.18 10.54
C GLY A 69 5.10 7.78 11.16
N GLU A 70 5.32 7.73 12.46
CA GLU A 70 5.59 6.48 13.18
C GLU A 70 4.41 5.48 13.13
N ALA A 71 3.18 5.97 13.25
CA ALA A 71 1.98 5.14 13.17
C ALA A 71 1.83 4.47 11.79
N GLY A 72 2.22 5.16 10.72
CA GLY A 72 2.21 4.61 9.37
C GLY A 72 3.28 3.53 9.18
N VAL A 73 4.50 3.79 9.69
CA VAL A 73 5.60 2.82 9.67
C VAL A 73 5.25 1.57 10.46
N GLN A 74 4.61 1.68 11.62
CA GLN A 74 4.16 0.52 12.40
C GLN A 74 3.13 -0.33 11.65
N LYS A 75 2.15 0.30 10.99
CA LYS A 75 1.15 -0.41 10.16
C LYS A 75 1.80 -1.15 8.99
N LEU A 76 2.75 -0.49 8.32
CA LEU A 76 3.54 -1.08 7.26
C LEU A 76 4.37 -2.27 7.78
N TRP A 77 5.05 -2.12 8.91
CA TRP A 77 5.87 -3.19 9.46
C TRP A 77 5.03 -4.40 9.87
N ALA A 78 3.88 -4.15 10.49
CA ALA A 78 2.93 -5.19 10.85
C ALA A 78 2.41 -5.94 9.62
N SER A 79 2.11 -5.25 8.51
CA SER A 79 1.63 -5.89 7.27
C SER A 79 2.72 -6.70 6.56
N MET A 80 3.99 -6.29 6.66
CA MET A 80 5.11 -7.05 6.10
C MET A 80 5.50 -8.26 6.96
N THR A 81 5.32 -8.16 8.27
CA THR A 81 5.65 -9.25 9.22
C THR A 81 4.55 -10.30 9.28
N ASN A 82 3.28 -9.87 9.23
CA ASN A 82 2.10 -10.72 9.25
C ASN A 82 1.22 -10.38 8.04
N PRO A 83 1.56 -10.85 6.83
CA PRO A 83 0.72 -10.63 5.68
C PRO A 83 -0.67 -11.23 5.94
N PRO A 84 -1.76 -10.54 5.56
CA PRO A 84 -3.11 -11.08 5.73
C PRO A 84 -3.19 -12.43 5.02
N ILE A 85 -3.72 -13.44 5.72
CA ILE A 85 -3.91 -14.80 5.18
C ILE A 85 -4.80 -14.68 3.93
N GLY A 86 -4.19 -14.81 2.75
CA GLY A 86 -4.82 -14.58 1.45
C GLY A 86 -4.02 -13.68 0.50
N SER A 87 -3.12 -12.84 1.01
CA SER A 87 -2.10 -12.17 0.18
C SER A 87 -0.97 -13.17 -0.07
N GLY A 88 -1.07 -13.88 -1.19
CA GLY A 88 -0.22 -14.98 -1.61
C GLY A 88 1.25 -14.83 -1.21
N SER A 89 1.59 -15.34 -0.04
CA SER A 89 2.96 -15.73 0.27
C SER A 89 3.20 -17.00 -0.51
N MET A 90 3.50 -16.87 -1.81
CA MET A 90 4.22 -17.95 -2.47
C MET A 90 5.61 -17.98 -1.80
N PRO A 91 5.98 -19.05 -1.09
CA PRO A 91 7.33 -19.17 -0.56
C PRO A 91 8.34 -19.09 -1.72
N PRO A 92 9.58 -18.62 -1.47
CA PRO A 92 10.61 -18.59 -2.51
C PRO A 92 10.80 -20.00 -3.08
N GLY A 93 10.42 -20.20 -4.35
CA GLY A 93 10.48 -21.50 -5.03
C GLY A 93 9.14 -22.19 -5.29
N ALA A 94 7.99 -21.63 -4.88
CA ALA A 94 6.70 -22.15 -5.32
C ALA A 94 6.50 -21.89 -6.82
N PRO A 95 6.12 -22.92 -7.62
CA PRO A 95 5.83 -22.71 -9.03
C PRO A 95 4.66 -21.72 -9.16
N VAL A 96 4.84 -20.69 -9.98
CA VAL A 96 3.74 -19.81 -10.40
C VAL A 96 2.64 -20.71 -10.99
N PRO A 97 1.42 -20.73 -10.42
CA PRO A 97 0.35 -21.51 -11.01
C PRO A 97 0.03 -20.90 -12.39
N PRO A 98 0.01 -21.72 -13.45
CA PRO A 98 -0.33 -21.22 -14.77
C PRO A 98 -1.83 -20.92 -14.81
N GLY A 99 -2.17 -19.64 -14.75
CA GLY A 99 -3.52 -19.14 -15.02
C GLY A 99 -4.32 -18.75 -13.79
N GLY A 100 -4.78 -17.50 -13.81
CA GLY A 100 -5.82 -16.99 -12.91
C GLY A 100 -6.51 -15.81 -13.58
N ASN A 101 -7.54 -16.15 -14.37
CA ASN A 101 -8.54 -15.34 -15.09
C ASN A 101 -8.37 -13.82 -15.16
#